data_AF-A0A176RZT9-F1
#
_entry.id   AF-A0A176RZT9-F1
#
_cell.length_a   1.000
_cell.length_b   1.000
_cell.length_c   1.000
_cell.angle_alpha   90.00
_cell.angle_beta   90.00
_cell.angle_gamma   90.00
#
_symmetry.space_group_name_H-M   'P 1'
#
loop_
_entity.id
_entity.type
_entity.pdbx_description
1 polymer ?
#
loop_
_entity_poly.entity_id
_entity_poly.type
_entity_poly.pdbx_seq_one_letter_code
_entity_poly.pdbx_strand_id
1 'polypeptide(L)'
;MQFSSGVRVEVSPTLIDSQATANAVAVQVRAIRQLSGGTNIPAAIDACTQQFRFTTDKQVIDVSTDGQSSGSSSASNRAIAAGVDVINALGVGSGINVGELRSLVRPQPASEFPKKGFVHIAPSFNEYAKAIKSKIAAETGQLLAIECTQLPQVECKGLVELYYRTKGYYWKEGWSADQTHCDWK
;
A
#
# COMPACT_ATOMS: atom_id res chain seq x y z
N MET A 1 8.86 -4.90 -6.41
CA MET A 1 10.18 -5.30 -5.88
C MET A 1 9.96 -6.24 -4.69
N GLN A 2 10.89 -7.15 -4.40
CA GLN A 2 10.95 -7.86 -3.12
C GLN A 2 12.37 -7.80 -2.52
N PHE A 3 12.49 -8.18 -1.26
CA PHE A 3 13.75 -8.22 -0.53
C PHE A 3 13.80 -9.39 0.43
N SER A 4 15.00 -9.87 0.73
CA SER A 4 15.32 -10.69 1.88
C SER A 4 16.64 -10.18 2.49
N SER A 5 17.73 -10.95 2.43
CA SER A 5 19.08 -10.45 2.73
C SER A 5 19.58 -9.44 1.67
N GLY A 6 19.16 -9.64 0.42
CA GLY A 6 19.38 -8.73 -0.72
C GLY A 6 18.05 -8.27 -1.32
N VAL A 7 18.09 -7.63 -2.49
CA VAL A 7 16.92 -6.99 -3.12
C VAL A 7 16.79 -7.41 -4.58
N ARG A 8 15.56 -7.63 -5.07
CA ARG A 8 15.29 -8.00 -6.46
C ARG A 8 14.09 -7.27 -7.07
N VAL A 9 14.29 -6.69 -8.25
CA VAL A 9 13.21 -6.14 -9.09
C VAL A 9 12.47 -7.32 -9.74
N GLU A 10 11.27 -7.62 -9.24
CA GLU A 10 10.39 -8.67 -9.80
C GLU A 10 9.55 -8.18 -10.98
N VAL A 11 9.21 -6.89 -10.96
CA VAL A 11 8.34 -6.23 -11.93
C VAL A 11 9.01 -4.89 -12.21
N SER A 12 9.34 -4.64 -13.46
CA SER A 12 9.97 -3.40 -13.90
C SER A 12 8.99 -2.21 -13.77
N PRO A 13 9.50 -0.98 -13.57
CA PRO A 13 8.66 0.23 -13.59
C PRO A 13 7.83 0.28 -14.88
N THR A 14 6.51 0.24 -14.73
CA THR A 14 5.55 0.11 -15.82
C THR A 14 4.50 1.20 -15.67
N LEU A 15 4.31 2.03 -16.70
CA LEU A 15 3.20 2.97 -16.76
C LEU A 15 1.90 2.18 -16.92
N ILE A 16 0.93 2.37 -16.01
CA ILE A 16 -0.38 1.73 -16.13
C ILE A 16 -1.36 2.77 -16.70
N ASP A 17 -1.58 2.68 -18.01
CA ASP A 17 -2.40 3.56 -18.85
C ASP A 17 -3.72 2.89 -19.30
N SER A 18 -3.81 1.57 -19.18
CA SER A 18 -4.91 0.76 -19.72
C SER A 18 -5.14 -0.51 -18.91
N GLN A 19 -6.33 -1.10 -19.06
CA GLN A 19 -6.66 -2.39 -18.44
C GLN A 19 -5.76 -3.52 -18.95
N ALA A 20 -5.27 -3.45 -20.19
CA ALA A 20 -4.33 -4.43 -20.75
C ALA A 20 -2.98 -4.37 -20.00
N THR A 21 -2.43 -3.17 -19.80
CA THR A 21 -1.18 -2.97 -19.05
C THR A 21 -1.33 -3.35 -17.58
N ALA A 22 -2.46 -3.00 -16.95
CA ALA A 22 -2.80 -3.41 -15.58
C ALA A 22 -2.86 -4.94 -15.44
N ASN A 23 -3.50 -5.63 -16.38
CA ASN A 23 -3.58 -7.09 -16.41
C ASN A 23 -2.20 -7.73 -16.57
N ALA A 24 -1.34 -7.19 -17.44
CA ALA A 24 0.03 -7.69 -17.66
C ALA A 24 0.91 -7.53 -16.40
N VAL A 25 0.80 -6.40 -15.68
CA VAL A 25 1.45 -6.20 -14.37
C VAL A 25 0.91 -7.21 -13.35
N ALA A 26 -0.41 -7.41 -13.29
CA ALA A 26 -1.03 -8.35 -12.36
C ALA A 26 -0.66 -9.83 -12.66
N VAL A 27 -0.33 -10.20 -13.90
CA VAL A 27 0.23 -11.53 -14.22
C VAL A 27 1.65 -11.66 -13.67
N GLN A 28 2.51 -10.66 -13.87
CA GLN A 28 3.87 -10.66 -13.32
C GLN A 28 3.86 -10.74 -11.79
N VAL A 29 3.01 -9.97 -11.12
CA VAL A 29 2.87 -9.99 -9.65
C VAL A 29 2.44 -11.37 -9.12
N ARG A 30 1.55 -12.09 -9.82
CA ARG A 30 1.16 -13.46 -9.45
C ARG A 30 2.25 -14.51 -9.70
N ALA A 31 3.24 -14.22 -10.55
CA ALA A 31 4.38 -15.10 -10.81
C ALA A 31 5.52 -14.97 -9.79
N ILE A 32 5.48 -13.95 -8.91
CA ILE A 32 6.51 -13.70 -7.90
C ILE A 32 6.60 -14.88 -6.93
N ARG A 33 7.80 -15.45 -6.80
CA ARG A 33 8.13 -16.44 -5.76
C ARG A 33 8.94 -15.75 -4.67
N GLN A 34 8.51 -15.91 -3.42
CA GLN A 34 9.19 -15.35 -2.24
C GLN A 34 10.66 -15.77 -2.20
N LEU A 35 11.55 -14.82 -1.94
CA LEU A 35 12.93 -15.09 -1.52
C LEU A 35 12.98 -15.49 -0.05
N SER A 36 13.70 -16.57 0.26
CA SER A 36 14.19 -16.83 1.61
C SER A 36 15.40 -15.93 1.94
N GLY A 37 15.70 -15.78 3.23
CA GLY A 37 16.82 -14.96 3.73
C GLY A 37 16.42 -14.18 4.99
N GLY A 38 17.21 -13.15 5.31
CA GLY A 38 16.88 -12.17 6.35
C GLY A 38 15.95 -11.06 5.85
N THR A 39 15.96 -9.90 6.52
CA THR A 39 15.04 -8.78 6.26
C THR A 39 15.82 -7.47 6.13
N ASN A 40 16.12 -7.05 4.90
CA ASN A 40 16.91 -5.85 4.58
C ASN A 40 16.03 -4.70 4.03
N ILE A 41 15.27 -4.06 4.93
CA ILE A 41 14.40 -2.91 4.58
C ILE A 41 15.20 -1.71 4.04
N PRO A 42 16.37 -1.31 4.60
CA PRO A 42 17.11 -0.15 4.10
C PRO A 42 17.49 -0.27 2.62
N ALA A 43 18.06 -1.41 2.21
CA ALA A 43 18.44 -1.64 0.82
C ALA A 43 17.22 -1.67 -0.11
N ALA A 44 16.06 -2.17 0.37
CA ALA A 44 14.83 -2.15 -0.40
C ALA A 44 14.33 -0.72 -0.67
N ILE A 45 14.42 0.18 0.32
CA ILE A 45 14.06 1.61 0.17
C ILE A 45 15.04 2.31 -0.78
N ASP A 46 16.35 2.12 -0.62
CA ASP A 46 17.36 2.70 -1.52
C ASP A 46 17.17 2.21 -2.97
N ALA A 47 16.92 0.91 -3.17
CA ALA A 47 16.72 0.33 -4.49
C ALA A 47 15.39 0.75 -5.13
N CYS A 48 14.29 0.84 -4.36
CA CYS A 48 13.01 1.39 -4.82
C CYS A 48 13.14 2.84 -5.26
N THR A 49 13.90 3.66 -4.53
CA THR A 49 14.19 5.06 -4.90
C THR A 49 14.83 5.13 -6.29
N GLN A 50 15.72 4.20 -6.63
CA GLN A 50 16.33 4.10 -7.96
C GLN A 50 15.40 3.54 -9.05
N GLN A 51 14.15 3.16 -8.74
CA GLN A 51 13.16 2.67 -9.71
C GLN A 51 12.21 3.77 -10.23
N PHE A 52 12.23 4.99 -9.68
CA PHE A 52 11.44 6.09 -10.25
C PHE A 52 12.06 6.55 -11.58
N ARG A 53 11.36 6.30 -12.69
CA ARG A 53 11.80 6.58 -14.07
C ARG A 53 10.86 7.50 -14.85
N PHE A 54 9.71 7.85 -14.28
CA PHE A 54 8.70 8.71 -14.88
C PHE A 54 8.65 10.03 -14.11
N THR A 55 8.54 11.16 -14.81
CA THR A 55 8.18 12.44 -14.22
C THR A 55 6.72 12.38 -13.73
N THR A 56 6.49 12.69 -12.46
CA THR A 56 5.22 12.51 -11.76
C THR A 56 5.07 13.59 -10.69
N ASP A 57 3.84 14.01 -10.40
CA ASP A 57 3.51 14.94 -9.31
C ASP A 57 3.65 14.29 -7.91
N LYS A 58 3.92 12.97 -7.86
CA LYS A 58 4.00 12.19 -6.62
C LYS A 58 4.81 10.90 -6.79
N GLN A 59 5.76 10.64 -5.89
CA GLN A 59 6.50 9.39 -5.75
C GLN A 59 6.22 8.73 -4.38
N VAL A 60 5.84 7.44 -4.38
CA VAL A 60 5.42 6.72 -3.16
C VAL A 60 6.14 5.38 -3.07
N ILE A 61 6.68 5.06 -1.88
CA ILE A 61 7.18 3.73 -1.52
C ILE A 61 6.25 3.13 -0.46
N ASP A 62 5.64 1.98 -0.77
CA ASP A 62 4.85 1.20 0.18
C ASP A 62 5.60 -0.07 0.60
N VAL A 63 5.89 -0.19 1.91
CA VAL A 63 6.70 -1.28 2.46
C VAL A 63 5.82 -2.26 3.24
N SER A 64 5.63 -3.46 2.67
CA SER A 64 4.97 -4.58 3.35
C SER A 64 6.00 -5.44 4.08
N THR A 65 5.98 -5.46 5.41
CA THR A 65 7.01 -6.13 6.25
C THR A 65 6.54 -6.33 7.69
N ASP A 66 7.22 -7.18 8.45
CA ASP A 66 7.10 -7.28 9.91
C ASP A 66 7.88 -6.17 10.64
N GLY A 67 8.79 -5.46 9.97
CA GLY A 67 9.66 -4.46 10.57
C GLY A 67 10.89 -5.04 11.30
N GLN A 68 11.24 -6.30 11.07
CA GLN A 68 12.40 -6.95 11.68
C GLN A 68 13.70 -6.60 10.95
N SER A 69 14.01 -5.30 10.89
CA SER A 69 15.24 -4.74 10.31
C SER A 69 15.77 -3.60 11.20
N SER A 70 16.84 -2.94 10.77
CA SER A 70 17.36 -1.76 11.45
C SER A 70 17.93 -0.74 10.46
N GLY A 71 17.92 0.54 10.85
CA GLY A 71 18.42 1.64 10.02
C GLY A 71 17.45 2.10 8.93
N SER A 72 16.19 1.63 8.92
CA SER A 72 15.21 1.97 7.88
C SER A 72 14.96 3.48 7.81
N SER A 73 14.87 4.15 8.97
CA SER A 73 14.77 5.62 9.06
C SER A 73 15.87 6.38 8.30
N SER A 74 17.10 5.84 8.24
CA SER A 74 18.22 6.45 7.51
C SER A 74 18.08 6.29 5.99
N ALA A 75 17.57 5.15 5.52
CA ALA A 75 17.23 4.95 4.10
C ALA A 75 16.03 5.82 3.69
N SER A 76 15.02 5.91 4.55
CA SER A 76 13.87 6.80 4.35
C SER A 76 14.29 8.26 4.23
N ASN A 77 15.25 8.72 5.04
CA ASN A 77 15.79 10.09 4.91
C ASN A 77 16.53 10.29 3.57
N ARG A 78 17.27 9.29 3.07
CA ARG A 78 17.89 9.34 1.73
C ARG A 78 16.83 9.40 0.62
N ALA A 79 15.78 8.59 0.72
CA ALA A 79 14.69 8.55 -0.25
C ALA A 79 13.96 9.89 -0.36
N ILE A 80 13.61 10.52 0.78
CA ILE A 80 13.01 11.87 0.78
C ILE A 80 13.98 12.91 0.20
N ALA A 81 15.28 12.86 0.56
CA ALA A 81 16.29 13.75 0.00
C ALA A 81 16.53 13.54 -1.52
N ALA A 82 16.14 12.38 -2.07
CA ALA A 82 16.19 12.06 -3.49
C ALA A 82 14.88 12.39 -4.25
N GLY A 83 13.87 12.97 -3.58
CA GLY A 83 12.62 13.40 -4.21
C GLY A 83 11.43 12.43 -4.07
N VAL A 84 11.50 11.44 -3.18
CA VAL A 84 10.32 10.64 -2.80
C VAL A 84 9.41 11.47 -1.89
N ASP A 85 8.09 11.51 -2.14
CA ASP A 85 7.13 12.26 -1.33
C ASP A 85 6.69 11.51 -0.07
N VAL A 86 6.47 10.20 -0.21
CA VAL A 86 5.77 9.39 0.80
C VAL A 86 6.40 8.02 0.95
N ILE A 87 6.54 7.57 2.19
CA ILE A 87 6.92 6.19 2.53
C ILE A 87 5.91 5.67 3.56
N ASN A 88 5.20 4.58 3.27
CA ASN A 88 4.18 4.00 4.16
C ASN A 88 4.54 2.55 4.54
N ALA A 89 3.98 2.08 5.66
CA ALA A 89 4.22 0.73 6.17
C ALA A 89 2.93 -0.08 6.31
N LEU A 90 2.93 -1.28 5.71
CA LEU A 90 1.96 -2.34 5.98
C LEU A 90 2.65 -3.41 6.84
N GLY A 91 2.34 -3.39 8.14
CA GLY A 91 2.77 -4.40 9.09
C GLY A 91 2.04 -5.72 8.82
N VAL A 92 2.77 -6.75 8.38
CA VAL A 92 2.21 -8.05 8.00
C VAL A 92 2.81 -9.20 8.81
N GLY A 93 2.02 -10.27 8.98
CA GLY A 93 2.45 -11.47 9.72
C GLY A 93 2.36 -11.32 11.24
N SER A 94 3.22 -12.06 11.95
CA SER A 94 3.34 -12.05 13.41
C SER A 94 4.64 -11.38 13.85
N GLY A 95 4.77 -11.04 15.14
CA GLY A 95 6.01 -10.44 15.68
C GLY A 95 6.32 -9.02 15.18
N ILE A 96 5.30 -8.28 14.72
CA ILE A 96 5.48 -6.99 14.03
C ILE A 96 6.11 -5.93 14.94
N ASN A 97 7.27 -5.41 14.54
CA ASN A 97 7.98 -4.31 15.21
C ASN A 97 7.39 -2.96 14.79
N VAL A 98 6.29 -2.57 15.44
CA VAL A 98 5.62 -1.27 15.23
C VAL A 98 6.55 -0.08 15.49
N GLY A 99 7.62 -0.25 16.26
CA GLY A 99 8.66 0.76 16.48
C GLY A 99 9.44 1.07 15.19
N GLU A 100 9.99 0.05 14.52
CA GLU A 100 10.71 0.24 13.25
C GLU A 100 9.76 0.60 12.10
N LEU A 101 8.52 0.08 12.08
CA LEU A 101 7.51 0.57 11.13
C LEU A 101 7.22 2.07 11.32
N ARG A 102 7.19 2.57 12.55
CA ARG A 102 7.08 4.02 12.80
C ARG A 102 8.38 4.77 12.48
N SER A 103 9.55 4.14 12.55
CA SER A 103 10.83 4.76 12.20
C SER A 103 10.97 5.01 10.68
N LEU A 104 10.43 4.10 9.85
CA LEU A 104 10.63 4.13 8.40
C LEU A 104 9.68 5.08 7.65
N VAL A 105 8.46 5.32 8.14
CA VAL A 105 7.44 6.05 7.35
C VAL A 105 7.72 7.54 7.22
N ARG A 106 7.27 8.16 6.12
CA ARG A 106 7.47 9.58 5.81
C ARG A 106 6.22 10.13 5.11
N PRO A 107 5.73 11.34 5.45
CA PRO A 107 6.21 12.26 6.49
C PRO A 107 6.11 11.69 7.92
N GLN A 108 6.67 12.44 8.89
CA GLN A 108 6.60 12.15 10.32
C GLN A 108 5.84 13.27 11.05
N PRO A 109 5.10 12.99 12.13
CA PRO A 109 4.82 11.65 12.69
C PRO A 109 3.93 10.81 11.76
N ALA A 110 3.90 9.49 12.00
CA ALA A 110 3.09 8.56 11.21
C ALA A 110 1.60 8.94 11.22
N SER A 111 0.97 9.00 10.04
CA SER A 111 -0.43 9.42 9.89
C SER A 111 -1.44 8.28 10.04
N GLU A 112 -2.73 8.63 10.13
CA GLU A 112 -3.82 7.67 9.99
C GLU A 112 -3.83 7.03 8.59
N PHE A 113 -4.11 5.74 8.51
CA PHE A 113 -4.32 5.05 7.23
C PHE A 113 -5.60 5.54 6.53
N PRO A 114 -5.62 5.76 5.19
CA PRO A 114 -4.53 5.61 4.21
C PRO A 114 -3.85 6.95 3.82
N LYS A 115 -3.73 7.92 4.74
CA LYS A 115 -3.11 9.23 4.48
C LYS A 115 -1.58 9.10 4.30
N LYS A 116 -0.94 10.13 3.72
CA LYS A 116 0.52 10.16 3.47
C LYS A 116 1.34 9.91 4.75
N GLY A 117 2.13 8.83 4.78
CA GLY A 117 3.04 8.49 5.88
C GLY A 117 2.44 7.55 6.92
N PHE A 118 1.53 6.66 6.55
CA PHE A 118 0.84 5.80 7.51
C PHE A 118 1.66 4.59 7.99
N VAL A 119 1.33 4.08 9.19
CA VAL A 119 1.55 2.69 9.59
C VAL A 119 0.19 2.01 9.75
N HIS A 120 -0.03 0.89 9.07
CA HIS A 120 -1.25 0.07 9.19
C HIS A 120 -0.87 -1.40 9.42
N ILE A 121 -1.64 -2.10 10.26
CA ILE A 121 -1.37 -3.49 10.65
C ILE A 121 -2.40 -4.42 10.02
N ALA A 122 -1.92 -5.32 9.16
CA ALA A 122 -2.68 -6.28 8.38
C ALA A 122 -2.17 -7.71 8.70
N PRO A 123 -2.60 -8.32 9.82
CA PRO A 123 -2.01 -9.55 10.34
C PRO A 123 -2.45 -10.82 9.61
N SER A 124 -3.32 -10.71 8.60
CA SER A 124 -3.82 -11.83 7.79
C SER A 124 -3.87 -11.44 6.30
N PHE A 125 -3.92 -12.44 5.42
CA PHE A 125 -4.08 -12.21 3.98
C PHE A 125 -5.37 -11.44 3.62
N ASN A 126 -6.45 -11.61 4.39
CA ASN A 126 -7.71 -10.87 4.19
C ASN A 126 -7.52 -9.38 4.50
N GLU A 127 -6.95 -9.05 5.66
CA GLU A 127 -6.69 -7.64 6.01
C GLU A 127 -5.64 -7.02 5.09
N TYR A 128 -4.67 -7.80 4.60
CA TYR A 128 -3.70 -7.32 3.61
C TYR A 128 -4.36 -7.00 2.27
N ALA A 129 -5.27 -7.85 1.77
CA ALA A 129 -6.02 -7.60 0.54
C ALA A 129 -6.91 -6.34 0.66
N LYS A 130 -7.61 -6.16 1.79
CA LYS A 130 -8.37 -4.93 2.09
C LYS A 130 -7.46 -3.71 2.14
N ALA A 131 -6.32 -3.78 2.83
CA ALA A 131 -5.38 -2.68 2.94
C ALA A 131 -4.84 -2.27 1.56
N ILE A 132 -4.46 -3.23 0.71
CA ILE A 132 -3.99 -2.97 -0.65
C ILE A 132 -5.10 -2.39 -1.56
N LYS A 133 -6.37 -2.88 -1.49
CA LYS A 133 -7.50 -2.27 -2.23
C LYS A 133 -7.69 -0.79 -1.84
N SER A 134 -7.60 -0.49 -0.55
CA SER A 134 -7.72 0.87 -0.01
C SER A 134 -6.53 1.77 -0.38
N LYS A 135 -5.32 1.20 -0.37
CA LYS A 135 -4.04 1.85 -0.73
C LYS A 135 -4.03 2.30 -2.18
N ILE A 136 -4.44 1.41 -3.10
CA ILE A 136 -4.52 1.72 -4.54
C ILE A 136 -5.51 2.86 -4.79
N ALA A 137 -6.73 2.74 -4.25
CA ALA A 137 -7.77 3.76 -4.34
C ALA A 137 -7.30 5.15 -3.88
N ALA A 138 -6.63 5.23 -2.71
CA ALA A 138 -6.11 6.47 -2.17
C ALA A 138 -5.00 7.10 -3.04
N GLU A 139 -4.20 6.30 -3.76
CA GLU A 139 -3.06 6.81 -4.52
C GLU A 139 -3.36 7.12 -5.99
N THR A 140 -4.25 6.39 -6.66
CA THR A 140 -4.59 6.63 -8.08
C THR A 140 -5.56 7.79 -8.27
N GLY A 141 -6.08 8.38 -7.20
CA GLY A 141 -7.20 9.33 -7.26
C GLY A 141 -8.55 8.65 -7.53
N GLN A 142 -8.56 7.33 -7.73
CA GLN A 142 -9.77 6.53 -7.67
C GLN A 142 -10.22 6.43 -6.20
N LEU A 143 -10.90 7.48 -5.72
CA LEU A 143 -12.17 7.22 -5.04
C LEU A 143 -12.84 6.08 -5.82
N LEU A 144 -12.98 4.91 -5.19
CA LEU A 144 -13.57 3.73 -5.84
C LEU A 144 -14.81 4.21 -6.60
N ALA A 145 -14.89 3.90 -7.90
CA ALA A 145 -15.90 4.43 -8.81
C ALA A 145 -17.26 3.79 -8.52
N ILE A 146 -17.74 4.05 -7.31
CA ILE A 146 -18.99 3.60 -6.73
C ILE A 146 -20.03 4.58 -7.25
N GLU A 147 -20.48 4.31 -8.47
CA GLU A 147 -21.78 4.78 -8.92
C GLU A 147 -22.85 4.08 -8.07
N CYS A 148 -23.09 4.65 -6.89
CA CYS A 148 -24.27 4.37 -6.11
C CYS A 148 -25.50 4.86 -6.88
N THR A 149 -25.99 4.02 -7.80
CA THR A 149 -27.21 4.29 -8.57
C THR A 149 -28.46 4.43 -7.69
N GLN A 150 -28.35 4.12 -6.39
CA GLN A 150 -29.42 4.18 -5.38
C GLN A 150 -29.13 5.14 -4.21
N LEU A 151 -27.97 5.80 -4.14
CA LEU A 151 -27.61 6.74 -3.05
C LEU A 151 -26.82 7.94 -3.59
N PRO A 152 -27.09 9.19 -3.14
CA PRO A 152 -26.31 10.36 -3.52
C PRO A 152 -24.80 10.18 -3.34
N GLN A 153 -24.00 10.70 -4.29
CA GLN A 153 -22.54 10.52 -4.31
C GLN A 153 -21.84 10.98 -3.01
N VAL A 154 -22.39 12.00 -2.34
CA VAL A 154 -21.92 12.47 -1.03
C VAL A 154 -22.14 11.45 0.09
N GLU A 155 -23.24 10.70 0.06
CA GLU A 155 -23.57 9.68 1.06
C GLU A 155 -22.67 8.46 0.89
N CYS A 156 -22.47 7.97 -0.33
CA CYS A 156 -21.57 6.85 -0.56
C CYS A 156 -20.09 7.19 -0.32
N LYS A 157 -19.67 8.44 -0.58
CA LYS A 157 -18.37 8.92 -0.09
C LYS A 157 -18.29 8.84 1.45
N GLY A 158 -19.33 9.31 2.15
CA GLY A 158 -19.41 9.22 3.61
C GLY A 158 -19.40 7.79 4.16
N LEU A 159 -20.09 6.84 3.51
CA LEU A 159 -20.10 5.43 3.89
C LEU A 159 -18.74 4.76 3.66
N VAL A 160 -18.03 5.09 2.57
CA VAL A 160 -16.66 4.61 2.30
C VAL A 160 -15.66 5.17 3.30
N GLU A 161 -15.73 6.47 3.60
CA GLU A 161 -14.91 7.11 4.64
C GLU A 161 -15.20 6.50 6.03
N LEU A 162 -16.47 6.23 6.35
CA LEU A 162 -16.86 5.52 7.58
C LEU A 162 -16.34 4.08 7.61
N TYR A 163 -16.41 3.34 6.51
CA TYR A 163 -15.88 1.97 6.41
C TYR A 163 -14.38 1.94 6.72
N TYR A 164 -13.59 2.84 6.11
CA TYR A 164 -12.15 2.91 6.37
C TYR A 164 -11.84 3.41 7.78
N ARG A 165 -12.56 4.42 8.28
CA ARG A 165 -12.41 4.93 9.67
C ARG A 165 -12.71 3.85 10.71
N THR A 166 -13.66 2.96 10.43
CA THR A 166 -14.08 1.85 11.31
C THR A 166 -13.35 0.54 11.03
N LYS A 167 -12.46 0.48 10.02
CA LYS A 167 -11.76 -0.74 9.57
C LYS A 167 -12.69 -1.93 9.29
N GLY A 168 -13.93 -1.67 8.85
CA GLY A 168 -14.94 -2.71 8.69
C GLY A 168 -15.55 -3.26 10.00
N TYR A 169 -15.13 -2.82 11.20
CA TYR A 169 -15.50 -3.43 12.48
C TYR A 169 -17.01 -3.45 12.80
N TYR A 170 -17.76 -2.43 12.36
CA TYR A 170 -19.22 -2.35 12.56
C TYR A 170 -20.03 -2.92 11.38
N TRP A 171 -19.38 -3.50 10.38
CA TRP A 171 -20.02 -3.97 9.15
C TRP A 171 -20.11 -5.50 9.20
N LYS A 172 -21.33 -6.03 9.11
CA LYS A 172 -21.56 -7.49 9.10
C LYS A 172 -20.93 -8.12 7.86
N GLU A 173 -20.48 -9.36 8.00
CA GLU A 173 -20.10 -10.20 6.87
C GLU A 173 -21.25 -10.24 5.86
N GLY A 174 -20.96 -9.89 4.60
CA GLY A 174 -21.95 -9.54 3.56
C GLY A 174 -21.74 -8.14 2.96
N TRP A 175 -21.33 -7.13 3.75
CA TRP A 175 -21.02 -5.76 3.25
C TRP A 175 -19.63 -5.64 2.59
N SER A 176 -19.21 -6.67 1.85
CA SER A 176 -17.82 -7.02 1.49
C SER A 176 -17.10 -6.17 0.42
N ALA A 177 -17.48 -4.90 0.20
CA ALA A 177 -17.02 -4.07 -0.95
C ALA A 177 -17.34 -4.69 -2.35
N ASP A 178 -18.51 -5.35 -2.29
CA ASP A 178 -20.53 -6.98 -3.52
C ASP A 178 -22.10 -7.03 -3.15
N GLN A 179 -22.53 -7.78 -2.13
CA GLN A 179 -23.93 -7.99 -1.78
C GLN A 179 -24.49 -6.92 -0.83
N THR A 180 -24.77 -5.73 -1.39
CA THR A 180 -26.08 -5.03 -1.37
C THR A 180 -25.93 -3.54 -1.73
N HIS A 181 -26.92 -2.99 -2.45
CA HIS A 181 -27.08 -1.56 -2.83
C HIS A 181 -26.01 -0.91 -3.73
N CYS A 182 -25.00 -1.63 -4.18
CA CYS A 182 -24.10 -1.22 -5.27
C CYS A 182 -23.84 -2.46 -6.15
N ASP A 183 -23.97 -2.34 -7.48
CA ASP A 183 -23.52 -3.38 -8.42
C ASP A 183 -22.00 -3.26 -8.62
N TRP A 184 -21.20 -4.24 -8.20
CA TRP A 184 -19.73 -4.19 -8.30
C TRP A 184 -19.29 -4.79 -9.67
N LYS A 185 -19.31 -3.97 -10.73
CA LYS A 185 -18.84 -4.30 -12.09
C LYS A 185 -17.57 -3.54 -12.47
#